data_AF-A0A959UVG8-F1
#
_entry.id   AF-A0A959UVG8-F1
#
_cell.length_a   1.000
_cell.length_b   1.000
_cell.length_c   1.000
_cell.angle_alpha   90.00
_cell.angle_beta   90.00
_cell.angle_gamma   90.00
#
_symmetry.space_group_name_H-M   'P 1'
#
loop_
_entity.id
_entity.type
_entity.pdbx_description
1 polymer ?
#
loop_
_entity_poly.entity_id
_entity_poly.type
_entity_poly.pdbx_seq_one_letter_code
_entity_poly.pdbx_strand_id
1 'polypeptide(L)'
;PVTQDDAGLAVVMGHEIAHAIARHGNERMSQGMAVQLGGAALSVALSQEPSLTNDLFLQSYGIGSQLGTLAFSRKHESEADKMGLVFMALAGYDPQAAPSFWERMSAMGGGGAPELLSTHPSDERRVADLEAFMPEALKYYAPR
;
A
#
# COMPACT_ATOMS: atom_id res chain seq x y z
N PRO A 1 16.58 16.23 -0.33
CA PRO A 1 16.06 14.92 -0.82
C PRO A 1 15.36 14.19 0.33
N VAL A 2 14.31 13.39 0.07
CA VAL A 2 13.51 12.77 1.15
C VAL A 2 14.28 11.68 1.91
N THR A 3 15.08 10.90 1.18
CA THR A 3 15.92 9.81 1.71
C THR A 3 17.01 10.33 2.65
N GLN A 4 17.64 11.47 2.33
CA GLN A 4 18.75 12.12 3.05
C GLN A 4 20.07 11.33 3.07
N ASP A 5 20.03 10.01 3.26
CA ASP A 5 21.18 9.12 3.33
C ASP A 5 20.85 7.71 2.78
N ASP A 6 21.82 6.79 2.91
CA ASP A 6 21.70 5.40 2.46
C ASP A 6 20.64 4.61 3.26
N ALA A 7 20.42 4.96 4.53
CA ALA A 7 19.40 4.30 5.34
C ALA A 7 18.00 4.68 4.84
N GLY A 8 17.75 5.95 4.51
CA GLY A 8 16.50 6.38 3.88
C GLY A 8 16.31 5.80 2.48
N LEU A 9 17.39 5.59 1.70
CA LEU A 9 17.30 4.84 0.45
C LEU A 9 16.95 3.36 0.69
N ALA A 10 17.51 2.75 1.72
CA ALA A 10 17.21 1.38 2.10
C ALA A 10 15.73 1.21 2.53
N VAL A 11 15.09 2.22 3.11
CA VAL A 11 13.64 2.22 3.37
C VAL A 11 12.85 2.01 2.07
N VAL A 12 13.12 2.83 1.06
CA VAL A 12 12.45 2.73 -0.24
C VAL A 12 12.73 1.38 -0.88
N MET A 13 14.00 0.98 -0.97
CA MET A 13 14.36 -0.28 -1.61
C MET A 13 13.79 -1.50 -0.89
N GLY A 14 13.81 -1.51 0.44
CA GLY A 14 13.22 -2.58 1.24
C GLY A 14 11.71 -2.72 1.00
N HIS A 15 11.00 -1.60 0.96
CA HIS A 15 9.57 -1.55 0.67
C HIS A 15 9.22 -2.03 -0.75
N GLU A 16 9.95 -1.56 -1.78
CA GLU A 16 9.70 -1.99 -3.16
C GLU A 16 10.04 -3.47 -3.40
N ILE A 17 11.12 -3.98 -2.79
CA ILE A 17 11.47 -5.40 -2.84
C ILE A 17 10.36 -6.21 -2.14
N ALA A 18 9.81 -5.72 -1.03
CA ALA A 18 8.69 -6.37 -0.36
C ALA A 18 7.45 -6.47 -1.24
N HIS A 19 7.08 -5.40 -1.97
CA HIS A 19 6.00 -5.47 -2.97
C HIS A 19 6.25 -6.54 -4.03
N ALA A 20 7.48 -6.66 -4.53
CA ALA A 20 7.84 -7.64 -5.54
C ALA A 20 7.76 -9.07 -5.00
N ILE A 21 8.31 -9.32 -3.81
CA ILE A 21 8.31 -10.63 -3.15
C ILE A 21 6.90 -11.09 -2.80
N ALA A 22 6.07 -10.20 -2.25
CA ALA A 22 4.67 -10.49 -1.94
C ALA A 22 3.75 -10.44 -3.17
N ARG A 23 4.29 -10.10 -4.35
CA ARG A 23 3.56 -10.09 -5.62
C ARG A 23 2.33 -9.18 -5.62
N HIS A 24 2.34 -8.11 -4.82
CA HIS A 24 1.23 -7.17 -4.66
C HIS A 24 0.72 -6.58 -5.98
N GLY A 25 1.60 -6.41 -6.98
CA GLY A 25 1.17 -5.97 -8.32
C GLY A 25 0.28 -6.99 -9.05
N ASN A 26 0.61 -8.29 -8.94
CA ASN A 26 -0.21 -9.36 -9.53
C ASN A 26 -1.54 -9.51 -8.81
N GLU A 27 -1.55 -9.35 -7.49
CA GLU A 27 -2.76 -9.41 -6.68
C GLU A 27 -3.69 -8.23 -6.98
N ARG A 28 -3.16 -7.00 -7.08
CA ARG A 28 -3.91 -5.82 -7.53
C ARG A 28 -4.52 -6.01 -8.91
N MET A 29 -3.75 -6.55 -9.87
CA MET A 29 -4.29 -6.85 -11.20
C MET A 29 -5.44 -7.86 -11.14
N SER A 30 -5.24 -8.95 -10.39
CA SER A 30 -6.25 -10.01 -10.24
C SER A 30 -7.51 -9.48 -9.56
N GLN A 31 -7.37 -8.62 -8.55
CA GLN A 31 -8.48 -7.94 -7.90
C GLN A 31 -9.24 -7.02 -8.88
N GLY A 32 -8.51 -6.22 -9.66
CA GLY A 32 -9.11 -5.34 -10.68
C GLY A 32 -9.92 -6.13 -11.71
N MET A 33 -9.37 -7.25 -12.20
CA MET A 33 -10.10 -8.16 -13.09
C MET A 33 -11.35 -8.73 -12.43
N ALA A 34 -11.27 -9.17 -11.17
CA ALA A 34 -12.42 -9.68 -10.43
C ALA A 34 -13.51 -8.63 -10.25
N VAL A 35 -13.14 -7.38 -9.91
CA VAL A 35 -14.07 -6.25 -9.80
C VAL A 35 -14.75 -5.97 -11.15
N GLN A 36 -14.00 -5.98 -12.24
CA GLN A 36 -14.54 -5.75 -13.58
C GLN A 36 -15.51 -6.85 -14.01
N LEU A 37 -15.12 -8.12 -13.82
CA LEU A 37 -15.97 -9.27 -14.14
C LEU A 37 -17.23 -9.31 -13.27
N GLY A 38 -17.10 -9.01 -11.98
CA GLY A 38 -18.24 -8.90 -11.06
C GLY A 38 -19.21 -7.80 -11.47
N GLY A 39 -18.69 -6.63 -11.90
CA GLY A 39 -19.52 -5.53 -12.39
C GLY A 39 -20.26 -5.88 -13.69
N ALA A 40 -19.58 -6.57 -14.63
CA ALA A 40 -20.20 -7.05 -15.86
C ALA A 40 -21.31 -8.10 -15.56
N ALA A 41 -21.04 -9.04 -14.67
CA ALA A 41 -22.03 -10.05 -14.25
C ALA A 41 -23.25 -9.40 -13.58
N LEU A 42 -23.03 -8.41 -12.69
CA LEU A 42 -24.08 -7.64 -12.05
C LEU A 42 -24.93 -6.88 -13.09
N SER A 43 -24.30 -6.25 -14.08
CA SER A 43 -25.00 -5.54 -15.15
C SER A 43 -25.91 -6.47 -15.96
N VAL A 44 -25.44 -7.67 -16.30
CA VAL A 44 -26.26 -8.68 -16.99
C VAL A 44 -27.42 -9.14 -16.13
N ALA A 45 -27.18 -9.42 -14.84
CA ALA A 45 -28.20 -9.87 -13.90
C ALA A 45 -29.34 -8.85 -13.72
N LEU A 46 -29.02 -7.56 -13.76
CA LEU A 46 -29.97 -6.46 -13.58
C LEU A 46 -30.58 -5.96 -14.91
N SER A 47 -30.29 -6.59 -16.03
CA SER A 47 -30.68 -6.09 -17.37
C SER A 47 -32.19 -5.98 -17.61
N GLN A 48 -33.00 -6.70 -16.84
CA GLN A 48 -34.47 -6.69 -16.91
C GLN A 48 -35.12 -5.89 -15.77
N GLU A 49 -34.33 -5.37 -14.83
CA GLU A 49 -34.84 -4.56 -13.73
C GLU A 49 -35.17 -3.14 -14.17
N PRO A 50 -36.07 -2.42 -13.45
CA PRO A 50 -36.32 -1.01 -13.69
C PRO A 50 -35.03 -0.19 -13.65
N SER A 51 -34.92 0.83 -14.51
CA SER A 51 -33.70 1.64 -14.66
C SER A 51 -33.21 2.22 -13.34
N LEU A 52 -34.11 2.75 -12.51
CA LEU A 52 -33.77 3.29 -11.19
C LEU A 52 -33.12 2.24 -10.27
N THR A 53 -33.62 1.00 -10.29
CA THR A 53 -33.06 -0.11 -9.52
C THR A 53 -31.68 -0.46 -10.06
N ASN A 54 -31.55 -0.63 -11.38
CA ASN A 54 -30.29 -0.96 -12.04
C ASN A 54 -29.18 0.07 -11.70
N ASP A 55 -29.47 1.36 -11.87
CA ASP A 55 -28.53 2.45 -11.63
C ASP A 55 -28.05 2.48 -10.17
N LEU A 56 -28.96 2.28 -9.22
CA LEU A 56 -28.62 2.27 -7.79
C LEU A 56 -27.68 1.11 -7.43
N PHE A 57 -27.93 -0.09 -7.96
CA PHE A 57 -27.08 -1.25 -7.70
C PHE A 57 -25.71 -1.12 -8.37
N LEU A 58 -25.64 -0.61 -9.59
CA LEU A 58 -24.35 -0.39 -10.27
C LEU A 58 -23.52 0.70 -9.58
N GLN A 59 -24.16 1.80 -9.16
CA GLN A 59 -23.49 2.87 -8.41
C GLN A 59 -22.95 2.35 -7.07
N SER A 60 -23.78 1.62 -6.30
CA SER A 60 -23.36 1.06 -5.01
C SER A 60 -22.24 0.04 -5.18
N TYR A 61 -22.27 -0.79 -6.23
CA TYR A 61 -21.16 -1.68 -6.58
C TYR A 61 -19.88 -0.91 -6.91
N GLY A 62 -19.96 0.17 -7.70
CA GLY A 62 -18.82 1.02 -8.02
C GLY A 62 -18.18 1.64 -6.78
N ILE A 63 -18.98 2.20 -5.88
CA ILE A 63 -18.49 2.76 -4.61
C ILE A 63 -17.90 1.66 -3.72
N GLY A 64 -18.60 0.55 -3.56
CA GLY A 64 -18.17 -0.56 -2.72
C GLY A 64 -16.86 -1.18 -3.19
N SER A 65 -16.71 -1.39 -4.51
CA SER A 65 -15.48 -1.91 -5.10
C SER A 65 -14.30 -0.93 -5.00
N GLN A 66 -14.55 0.37 -5.15
CA GLN A 66 -13.51 1.39 -4.92
C GLN A 66 -13.02 1.39 -3.47
N LEU A 67 -13.94 1.36 -2.50
CA LEU A 67 -13.59 1.28 -1.08
C LEU A 67 -12.84 -0.01 -0.74
N GLY A 68 -13.28 -1.14 -1.32
CA GLY A 68 -12.60 -2.43 -1.18
C GLY A 68 -11.18 -2.41 -1.73
N THR A 69 -10.99 -1.82 -2.93
CA THR A 69 -9.67 -1.65 -3.55
C THR A 69 -8.75 -0.77 -2.69
N LEU A 70 -9.27 0.34 -2.14
CA LEU A 70 -8.49 1.22 -1.26
C LEU A 70 -8.07 0.52 0.04
N ALA A 71 -8.98 -0.22 0.67
CA ALA A 71 -8.67 -0.97 1.88
C ALA A 71 -7.61 -2.05 1.63
N PHE A 72 -7.71 -2.75 0.49
CA PHE A 72 -6.74 -3.75 0.08
C PHE A 72 -5.37 -3.14 -0.23
N SER A 73 -5.34 -1.99 -0.92
CA SER A 73 -4.11 -1.24 -1.16
C SER A 73 -3.40 -0.89 0.14
N ARG A 74 -4.11 -0.35 1.15
CA ARG A 74 -3.51 -0.05 2.46
C ARG A 74 -2.92 -1.28 3.14
N LYS A 75 -3.57 -2.44 3.00
CA LYS A 75 -3.06 -3.72 3.53
C LYS A 75 -1.72 -4.09 2.87
N HIS A 76 -1.61 -3.92 1.55
CA HIS A 76 -0.35 -4.16 0.83
C HIS A 76 0.77 -3.27 1.29
N GLU A 77 0.50 -1.97 1.51
CA GLU A 77 1.53 -1.06 2.00
C GLU A 77 2.01 -1.46 3.41
N SER A 78 1.10 -1.76 4.34
CA SER A 78 1.45 -2.19 5.70
C SER A 78 2.24 -3.51 5.71
N GLU A 79 1.89 -4.44 4.83
CA GLU A 79 2.64 -5.69 4.64
C GLU A 79 4.03 -5.44 4.02
N ALA A 80 4.12 -4.56 3.03
CA ALA A 80 5.38 -4.16 2.41
C ALA A 80 6.31 -3.44 3.41
N ASP A 81 5.76 -2.55 4.25
CA ASP A 81 6.47 -1.88 5.33
C ASP A 81 7.05 -2.89 6.33
N LYS A 82 6.23 -3.84 6.78
CA LYS A 82 6.66 -4.89 7.73
C LYS A 82 7.83 -5.71 7.19
N MET A 83 7.72 -6.22 5.96
CA MET A 83 8.79 -7.01 5.35
C MET A 83 10.00 -6.15 4.99
N GLY A 84 9.77 -4.92 4.53
CA GLY A 84 10.81 -3.97 4.17
C GLY A 84 11.73 -3.66 5.35
N LEU A 85 11.18 -3.46 6.56
CA LEU A 85 11.98 -3.31 7.78
C LEU A 85 12.91 -4.51 8.02
N VAL A 86 12.41 -5.73 7.83
CA VAL A 86 13.23 -6.95 7.96
C VAL A 86 14.31 -7.00 6.88
N PHE A 87 13.99 -6.62 5.64
CA PHE A 87 14.97 -6.60 4.55
C PHE A 87 16.06 -5.56 4.76
N MET A 88 15.71 -4.37 5.27
CA MET A 88 16.69 -3.36 5.69
C MET A 88 17.63 -3.92 6.76
N ALA A 89 17.05 -4.52 7.81
CA ALA A 89 17.79 -5.10 8.92
C ALA A 89 18.76 -6.21 8.46
N LEU A 90 18.28 -7.14 7.63
CA LEU A 90 19.09 -8.20 7.03
C LEU A 90 20.20 -7.65 6.11
N ALA A 91 19.95 -6.52 5.45
CA ALA A 91 20.95 -5.83 4.67
C ALA A 91 21.94 -5.03 5.54
N GLY A 92 21.73 -4.93 6.84
CA GLY A 92 22.58 -4.22 7.81
C GLY A 92 22.33 -2.71 7.87
N TYR A 93 21.22 -2.22 7.34
CA TYR A 93 20.74 -0.85 7.53
C TYR A 93 19.83 -0.76 8.75
N ASP A 94 19.90 0.33 9.51
CA ASP A 94 19.08 0.52 10.71
C ASP A 94 17.59 0.68 10.34
N PRO A 95 16.71 -0.30 10.68
CA PRO A 95 15.28 -0.20 10.38
C PRO A 95 14.60 0.97 11.12
N GLN A 96 15.19 1.49 12.20
CA GLN A 96 14.65 2.62 12.96
C GLN A 96 14.69 3.94 12.17
N ALA A 97 15.36 3.99 11.01
CA ALA A 97 15.31 5.14 10.11
C ALA A 97 13.95 5.27 9.39
N ALA A 98 13.15 4.21 9.31
CA ALA A 98 11.92 4.17 8.52
C ALA A 98 10.80 5.10 9.02
N PRO A 99 10.47 5.17 10.33
CA PRO A 99 9.47 6.12 10.84
C PRO A 99 9.78 7.57 10.43
N SER A 100 11.00 8.04 10.71
CA SER A 100 11.44 9.39 10.38
C SER A 100 11.42 9.66 8.87
N PHE A 101 11.73 8.66 8.04
CA PHE A 101 11.60 8.79 6.58
C PHE A 101 10.14 9.03 6.17
N TRP A 102 9.21 8.24 6.69
CA TRP A 102 7.79 8.35 6.34
C TRP A 102 7.14 9.61 6.93
N GLU A 103 7.56 10.09 8.09
CA GLU A 103 7.17 11.41 8.61
C GLU A 103 7.55 12.53 7.65
N ARG A 104 8.81 12.54 7.17
CA ARG A 104 9.28 13.52 6.17
C ARG A 104 8.48 13.41 4.89
N MET A 105 8.18 12.19 4.46
CA MET A 105 7.41 11.97 3.25
C MET A 105 5.98 12.51 3.40
N SER A 106 5.29 12.16 4.49
CA SER A 106 3.94 12.66 4.81
C SER A 106 3.87 14.19 4.88
N ALA A 107 4.89 14.84 5.46
CA ALA A 107 4.99 16.29 5.52
C ALA A 107 5.08 16.97 4.14
N MET A 108 5.42 16.24 3.09
CA MET A 108 5.45 16.72 1.70
C MET A 108 4.15 16.45 0.93
N GLY A 109 3.09 15.95 1.59
CA GLY A 109 1.78 15.73 0.98
C GLY A 109 1.12 17.03 0.47
N GLY A 110 0.30 16.93 -0.58
CA GLY A 110 -0.45 18.05 -1.17
C GLY A 110 -0.16 18.29 -2.66
N GLY A 111 -0.44 19.51 -3.14
CA GLY A 111 -0.17 19.91 -4.53
C GLY A 111 1.34 19.99 -4.79
N GLY A 112 1.91 18.91 -5.32
CA GLY A 112 3.36 18.73 -5.48
C GLY A 112 3.95 17.55 -4.69
N ALA A 113 3.09 16.68 -4.14
CA ALA A 113 3.52 15.44 -3.48
C ALA A 113 4.44 14.61 -4.40
N PRO A 114 5.48 13.96 -3.84
CA PRO A 114 6.31 13.03 -4.59
C PRO A 114 5.47 11.95 -5.29
N GLU A 115 5.91 11.51 -6.47
CA GLU A 115 5.26 10.42 -7.21
C GLU A 115 5.09 9.16 -6.35
N LEU A 116 6.06 8.87 -5.46
CA LEU A 116 5.97 7.78 -4.49
C LEU A 116 4.71 7.86 -3.63
N LEU A 117 4.30 9.03 -3.15
CA LEU A 117 3.07 9.16 -2.35
C LEU A 117 1.78 8.99 -3.18
N SER A 118 1.87 9.16 -4.50
CA SER A 118 0.73 8.93 -5.39
C SER A 118 0.45 7.45 -5.56
N THR A 119 1.50 6.61 -5.58
CA THR A 119 1.37 5.15 -5.70
C THR A 119 1.39 4.42 -4.35
N HIS A 120 2.03 4.99 -3.33
CA HIS A 120 2.19 4.47 -1.96
C HIS A 120 1.71 5.50 -0.94
N PRO A 121 0.39 5.72 -0.82
CA PRO A 121 -0.15 6.71 0.11
C PRO A 121 0.27 6.35 1.54
N SER A 122 0.82 7.32 2.29
CA SER A 122 1.01 7.18 3.74
C SER A 122 -0.32 7.42 4.43
N ASP A 123 -0.78 6.46 5.21
CA ASP A 123 -1.89 6.70 6.13
C ASP A 123 -1.37 7.26 7.47
N GLU A 124 -2.30 7.77 8.29
CA GLU A 124 -2.00 8.33 9.61
C GLU A 124 -1.45 7.29 10.60
N ARG A 125 -1.58 6.00 10.28
CA ARG A 125 -1.20 4.89 11.15
C ARG A 125 0.15 4.28 10.77
N ARG A 126 0.69 4.56 9.57
CA ARG A 126 1.92 3.95 9.05
C ARG A 126 3.07 4.04 10.04
N VAL A 127 3.28 5.20 10.67
CA VAL A 127 4.36 5.36 11.68
C VAL A 127 4.13 4.43 12.88
N ALA A 128 2.91 4.38 13.40
CA ALA A 128 2.57 3.48 14.51
C ALA A 128 2.71 1.99 14.14
N ASP A 129 2.34 1.62 12.91
CA ASP A 129 2.52 0.26 12.39
C ASP A 129 4.02 -0.09 12.28
N LEU A 130 4.84 0.80 11.73
CA LEU A 130 6.29 0.63 11.65
C LEU A 130 6.92 0.44 13.04
N GLU A 131 6.52 1.25 14.02
CA GLU A 131 6.95 1.11 15.42
C GLU A 131 6.51 -0.25 16.01
N ALA A 132 5.29 -0.70 15.70
CA ALA A 132 4.79 -2.00 16.16
C ALA A 132 5.53 -3.18 15.52
N PHE A 133 5.99 -3.05 14.27
CA PHE A 133 6.76 -4.08 13.57
C PHE A 133 8.26 -4.06 13.94
N MET A 134 8.76 -2.94 14.45
CA MET A 134 10.17 -2.71 14.76
C MET A 134 10.82 -3.82 15.60
N PRO A 135 10.18 -4.36 16.68
CA PRO A 135 10.79 -5.41 17.49
C PRO A 135 11.10 -6.68 16.72
N GLU A 136 10.36 -6.99 15.65
CA GLU A 136 10.65 -8.14 14.80
C GLU A 136 11.85 -7.85 13.89
N ALA A 137 11.89 -6.69 13.24
CA ALA A 137 12.98 -6.31 12.35
C ALA A 137 14.34 -6.25 13.09
N LEU A 138 14.35 -5.69 14.30
CA LEU A 138 15.57 -5.57 15.11
C LEU A 138 16.19 -6.92 15.49
N LYS A 139 15.45 -8.03 15.46
CA LYS A 139 16.02 -9.37 15.67
C LYS A 139 17.02 -9.77 14.57
N TYR A 140 16.85 -9.22 13.38
CA TYR A 140 17.68 -9.51 12.22
C TYR A 140 18.74 -8.42 11.97
N TYR A 141 18.71 -7.34 12.74
CA TYR A 141 19.61 -6.21 12.53
C TYR A 141 21.01 -6.53 13.06
N ALA A 142 21.97 -6.56 12.14
CA ALA A 142 23.39 -6.58 12.44
C ALA A 142 24.04 -5.41 11.68
N PRO A 143 24.55 -4.37 12.38
CA PRO A 143 25.20 -3.25 11.70
C PRO A 143 26.39 -3.74 10.89
N ARG A 144 26.57 -3.14 9.71
CA ARG A 144 27.74 -3.37 8.85
C ARG A 144 29.01 -2.76 9.44
#